data_AF-A0A7U2MJF2-F1
#
_entry.id   AF-A0A7U2MJF2-F1
#
_cell.length_a   1.000
_cell.length_b   1.000
_cell.length_c   1.000
_cell.angle_alpha   90.00
_cell.angle_beta   90.00
_cell.angle_gamma   90.00
#
_symmetry.space_group_name_H-M   'P 1'
#
loop_
_entity.id
_entity.type
_entity.pdbx_description
1 polymer ?
#
loop_
_entity_poly.entity_id
_entity_poly.type
_entity_poly.pdbx_seq_one_letter_code
_entity_poly.pdbx_strand_id
1 'polypeptide(L)'
;MYDQWIGFNIVNNSGSFLKISNAYLRDGKFYPWDDKDNEISFDSVTNSRILPGVQDLSFGSCGRAYVPVGTAGEISFEADGKVVAKVEWDCPALAGSQNTVKSS
;
A
#
# COMPACT_ATOMS: atom_id res chain seq x y z
N MET A 1 -3.03 -9.41 17.08
CA MET A 1 -3.99 -9.82 16.05
C MET A 1 -3.78 -8.94 14.84
N TYR A 2 -3.49 -9.54 13.68
CA TYR A 2 -3.31 -8.89 12.38
C TYR A 2 -4.37 -9.41 11.42
N ASP A 3 -5.61 -9.41 11.90
CA ASP A 3 -6.68 -10.20 11.31
C ASP A 3 -7.22 -9.59 10.02
N GLN A 4 -6.96 -8.29 9.80
CA GLN A 4 -7.10 -7.63 8.52
C GLN A 4 -5.79 -7.05 8.02
N TRP A 5 -5.53 -7.32 6.74
CA TRP A 5 -4.32 -6.93 6.03
C TRP A 5 -4.58 -6.93 4.52
N ILE A 6 -3.75 -6.19 3.81
CA ILE A 6 -3.67 -6.14 2.36
C ILE A 6 -2.19 -6.18 1.94
N GLY A 7 -1.91 -6.90 0.86
CA GLY A 7 -0.58 -6.96 0.24
C GLY A 7 -0.56 -6.21 -1.08
N PHE A 8 0.53 -5.49 -1.34
CA PHE A 8 0.79 -4.82 -2.60
C PHE A 8 1.96 -5.49 -3.29
N ASN A 9 1.75 -5.87 -4.55
CA ASN A 9 2.79 -6.34 -5.44
C ASN A 9 2.71 -5.49 -6.72
N ILE A 10 3.72 -4.65 -6.93
CA ILE A 10 3.69 -3.66 -8.01
C ILE A 10 4.68 -4.08 -9.09
N VAL A 11 4.16 -4.22 -10.31
CA VAL A 11 4.94 -4.56 -11.50
C VAL A 11 4.84 -3.40 -12.48
N ASN A 12 5.97 -2.81 -12.84
CA ASN A 12 6.02 -1.72 -13.81
C ASN A 12 6.32 -2.27 -15.21
N ASN A 13 5.28 -2.33 -16.05
CA ASN A 13 5.40 -2.69 -17.47
C ASN A 13 5.43 -1.47 -18.41
N SER A 14 5.63 -0.27 -17.88
CA SER A 14 5.74 0.96 -18.68
C SER A 14 7.16 1.19 -19.18
N GLY A 15 7.38 2.23 -19.99
CA GLY A 15 8.71 2.62 -20.48
C GLY A 15 9.50 3.52 -19.52
N SER A 16 8.87 4.04 -18.47
CA SER A 16 9.46 4.98 -17.51
C SER A 16 9.45 4.37 -16.11
N PHE A 17 10.29 4.87 -15.20
CA PHE A 17 10.16 4.45 -13.80
C PHE A 17 8.87 5.01 -13.18
N LEU A 18 8.25 4.25 -12.29
CA LEU A 18 7.19 4.75 -11.43
C LEU A 18 7.78 5.23 -10.11
N LYS A 19 7.24 6.33 -9.60
CA LYS A 19 7.46 6.82 -8.24
C LYS A 19 6.15 6.72 -7.47
N ILE A 20 6.21 6.29 -6.21
CA ILE A 20 5.07 6.47 -5.32
C ILE A 20 5.04 7.94 -4.90
N SER A 21 4.15 8.73 -5.50
CA SER A 21 4.08 10.18 -5.24
C SER A 21 3.30 10.53 -3.98
N ASN A 22 2.39 9.65 -3.55
CA ASN A 22 1.64 9.76 -2.30
C ASN A 22 1.40 8.38 -1.71
N ALA A 23 1.51 8.25 -0.39
CA ALA A 23 1.05 7.10 0.37
C ALA A 23 0.44 7.60 1.67
N TYR A 24 -0.80 7.23 1.92
CA TYR A 24 -1.58 7.68 3.06
C TYR A 24 -2.34 6.52 3.69
N LEU A 25 -2.42 6.52 5.02
CA LEU A 25 -3.25 5.60 5.79
C LEU A 25 -4.19 6.43 6.65
N ARG A 26 -5.49 6.13 6.53
CA ARG A 26 -6.47 6.55 7.51
C ARG A 26 -6.42 5.62 8.72
N ASP A 27 -6.26 4.32 8.47
CA ASP A 27 -6.25 3.26 9.48
C ASP A 27 -5.14 2.24 9.21
N GLY A 28 -4.49 1.79 10.28
CA GLY A 28 -3.49 0.72 10.25
C GLY A 28 -2.04 1.21 10.22
N LYS A 29 -1.16 0.36 9.69
CA LYS A 29 0.28 0.60 9.52
C LYS A 29 0.81 -0.11 8.26
N PHE A 30 1.85 0.44 7.64
CA PHE A 30 2.62 -0.26 6.62
C PHE A 30 3.66 -1.18 7.24
N TYR A 31 4.00 -2.26 6.52
CA TYR A 31 4.98 -3.25 6.93
C TYR A 31 5.68 -3.88 5.70
N PRO A 32 6.93 -4.35 5.80
CA PRO A 32 7.61 -5.09 4.73
C PRO A 32 6.91 -6.44 4.53
N TRP A 33 6.85 -6.95 3.30
CA TRP A 33 5.98 -8.08 2.94
C TRP A 33 6.07 -9.31 3.88
N ASP A 34 7.25 -9.60 4.41
CA ASP A 34 7.58 -10.76 5.23
C ASP A 34 7.42 -10.56 6.74
N ASP A 35 7.24 -9.33 7.23
CA ASP A 35 7.21 -9.05 8.67
C ASP A 35 6.17 -7.98 9.04
N LYS A 36 5.00 -8.41 9.52
CA LYS A 36 3.91 -7.53 9.99
C LYS A 36 4.24 -6.81 11.30
N ASP A 37 5.22 -7.28 12.07
CA ASP A 37 5.62 -6.65 13.33
C ASP A 37 6.53 -5.45 13.08
N ASN A 38 7.32 -5.49 12.00
CA ASN A 38 8.20 -4.40 11.59
C ASN A 38 7.43 -3.28 10.85
N GLU A 39 7.05 -2.23 11.57
CA GLU A 39 6.39 -1.07 10.97
C GLU A 39 7.38 -0.22 10.13
N ILE A 40 6.99 0.13 8.90
CA ILE A 40 7.76 1.05 8.05
C ILE A 40 7.06 2.41 7.91
N SER A 41 7.88 3.45 7.75
CA SER A 41 7.38 4.81 7.58
C SER A 41 6.76 5.04 6.20
N PHE A 42 5.87 6.04 6.11
CA PHE A 42 5.35 6.53 4.83
C PHE A 42 6.48 6.92 3.87
N ASP A 43 7.53 7.57 4.39
CA ASP A 43 8.69 7.98 3.60
C ASP A 43 9.44 6.79 3.00
N SER A 44 9.46 5.65 3.69
CA SER A 44 10.08 4.43 3.15
C SER A 44 9.30 3.91 1.93
N VAL A 45 7.97 4.07 1.94
CA VAL A 45 7.09 3.70 0.83
C VAL A 45 7.20 4.71 -0.32
N THR A 46 7.08 6.01 -0.05
CA THR A 46 7.06 7.07 -1.08
C THR A 46 8.41 7.33 -1.76
N ASN A 47 9.53 7.02 -1.11
CA ASN A 47 10.86 7.15 -1.74
C ASN A 47 11.23 6.00 -2.69
N SER A 48 10.35 5.01 -2.86
CA SER A 48 10.59 3.89 -3.76
C SER A 48 10.50 4.30 -5.23
N ARG A 49 11.46 3.84 -6.04
CA ARG A 49 11.44 3.90 -7.50
C ARG A 49 11.27 2.50 -8.06
N ILE A 50 10.33 2.33 -8.98
CA ILE A 50 9.94 1.04 -9.53
C ILE A 50 10.33 1.08 -11.02
N LEU A 51 11.36 0.36 -11.41
CA LEU A 51 11.92 0.34 -12.75
C LEU A 51 11.09 -0.54 -13.70
N PRO A 52 11.09 -0.23 -15.01
CA PRO A 52 10.47 -1.08 -16.03
C PRO A 52 10.97 -2.54 -16.01
N GLY A 53 10.04 -3.48 -16.17
CA GLY A 53 10.35 -4.90 -16.40
C GLY A 53 10.85 -5.67 -15.19
N VAL A 54 10.89 -5.05 -14.00
CA VAL A 54 11.28 -5.70 -12.76
C VAL A 54 10.12 -5.66 -11.76
N GLN A 55 9.93 -6.76 -11.02
CA GLN A 55 9.06 -6.78 -9.85
C GLN A 55 9.81 -6.10 -8.70
N ASP A 56 9.47 -4.85 -8.42
CA ASP A 56 10.37 -3.97 -7.67
C ASP A 56 9.87 -3.55 -6.29
N LEU A 57 8.61 -3.82 -5.94
CA LEU A 57 8.13 -3.43 -4.62
C LEU A 57 7.02 -4.35 -4.10
N SER A 58 7.29 -4.95 -2.95
CA SER A 58 6.32 -5.73 -2.19
C SER A 58 6.30 -5.27 -0.74
N PHE A 59 5.14 -4.83 -0.29
CA PHE A 59 4.87 -4.43 1.09
C PHE A 59 3.40 -4.69 1.41
N GLY A 60 3.00 -4.49 2.65
CA GLY A 60 1.60 -4.59 3.02
C GLY A 60 1.15 -3.48 3.95
N SER A 61 -0.16 -3.46 4.18
CA SER A 61 -0.77 -2.68 5.24
C SER A 61 -1.66 -3.57 6.10
N CYS A 62 -1.66 -3.38 7.41
CA CYS A 62 -2.48 -4.15 8.33
C CYS A 62 -3.00 -3.29 9.48
N GLY A 63 -3.96 -3.83 10.23
CA GLY A 63 -4.39 -3.23 11.50
C GLY A 63 -3.24 -3.12 12.51
N ARG A 64 -3.39 -2.22 13.48
CA ARG A 64 -2.43 -2.09 14.58
C ARG A 64 -2.79 -3.07 15.69
N ALA A 65 -1.78 -3.75 16.26
CA ALA A 65 -2.01 -4.66 17.37
C ALA A 65 -2.73 -3.94 18.53
N TYR A 66 -3.69 -4.62 19.15
CA TYR A 66 -4.49 -4.13 20.29
C TYR A 66 -5.44 -2.97 19.98
N VAL A 67 -5.56 -2.55 18.71
CA VAL A 67 -6.57 -1.60 18.26
C VAL A 67 -7.53 -2.35 17.33
N PRO A 68 -8.84 -2.36 17.58
CA PRO A 68 -9.83 -3.08 16.75
C PRO A 68 -10.12 -2.34 15.45
N VAL A 69 -9.06 -1.98 14.71
CA VAL A 69 -9.12 -1.31 13.41
C VAL A 69 -8.51 -2.21 12.35
N GLY A 70 -9.06 -2.10 11.15
CA GLY A 70 -8.53 -2.77 9.98
C GLY A 70 -7.43 -1.94 9.33
N THR A 71 -7.43 -1.85 8.00
CA THR A 71 -6.57 -0.91 7.28
C THR A 71 -7.31 -0.21 6.16
N ALA A 72 -7.11 1.09 6.04
CA ALA A 72 -7.66 1.90 4.98
C ALA A 72 -6.67 2.99 4.58
N GLY A 73 -6.59 3.28 3.29
CA GLY A 73 -5.58 4.18 2.77
C GLY A 73 -5.62 4.37 1.27
N GLU A 74 -4.58 5.04 0.79
CA GLU A 74 -4.40 5.39 -0.61
C GLU A 74 -2.92 5.39 -0.99
N ILE A 75 -2.59 4.92 -2.20
CA ILE A 75 -1.27 5.05 -2.83
C ILE A 75 -1.45 5.62 -4.24
N SER A 76 -0.66 6.64 -4.58
CA SER A 76 -0.60 7.20 -5.93
C SER A 76 0.76 6.95 -6.57
N PHE A 77 0.74 6.66 -7.87
CA PHE A 77 1.91 6.39 -8.69
C PHE A 77 2.05 7.46 -9.77
N GLU A 78 3.26 7.95 -9.94
CA GLU A 78 3.62 8.98 -10.90
C GLU A 78 4.67 8.44 -11.89
N ALA A 79 4.51 8.78 -13.17
CA ALA A 79 5.52 8.60 -14.20
C ALA A 79 5.73 9.96 -14.90
N ASP A 80 6.99 10.36 -15.08
CA ASP A 80 7.36 11.58 -15.82
C ASP A 80 6.61 12.85 -15.36
N GLY A 81 6.39 13.01 -14.05
CA GLY A 81 5.70 14.18 -13.50
C GLY A 81 4.17 14.11 -13.49
N LYS A 82 3.57 12.99 -13.92
CA LYS A 82 2.11 12.82 -14.01
C LYS A 82 1.64 11.60 -13.22
N VAL A 83 0.56 11.77 -12.45
CA VAL A 83 -0.10 10.64 -11.79
C VAL A 83 -0.68 9.72 -12.86
N VAL A 84 -0.28 8.45 -12.85
CA VAL A 84 -0.68 7.44 -13.83
C VAL A 84 -1.56 6.34 -13.23
N ALA A 85 -1.53 6.18 -11.91
CA ALA A 85 -2.41 5.26 -11.21
C ALA A 85 -2.62 5.72 -9.77
N LYS A 86 -3.79 5.38 -9.24
CA LYS A 86 -4.17 5.57 -7.85
C LYS A 86 -4.84 4.29 -7.35
N VAL A 87 -4.51 3.86 -6.14
CA VAL A 87 -5.14 2.72 -5.47
C VAL A 87 -5.65 3.19 -4.12
N GLU A 88 -6.95 3.03 -3.88
CA GLU A 88 -7.60 3.27 -2.59
C GLU A 88 -8.11 1.94 -2.03
N TRP A 89 -8.01 1.74 -0.71
CA TRP A 89 -8.55 0.56 -0.06
C TRP A 89 -9.21 0.88 1.28
N ASP A 90 -10.13 0.00 1.66
CA ASP A 90 -10.76 -0.04 2.98
C ASP A 90 -11.04 -1.50 3.35
N CYS A 91 -10.34 -2.00 4.36
CA CYS A 91 -10.43 -3.36 4.87
C CYS A 91 -10.74 -3.29 6.37
N PRO A 92 -11.99 -3.06 6.77
CA PRO A 92 -12.40 -2.85 8.17
C PRO A 92 -12.26 -4.10 9.04
N ALA A 93 -11.97 -3.94 10.33
CA ALA A 93 -11.81 -5.06 11.27
C ALA A 93 -13.12 -5.75 11.68
N LEU A 94 -14.26 -5.07 11.56
CA LEU A 94 -15.54 -5.59 12.02
C LEU A 94 -16.00 -6.77 11.16
N ALA A 95 -16.23 -7.93 11.78
CA ALA A 95 -16.74 -9.12 11.12
C ALA A 95 -18.03 -8.82 10.33
N GLY A 96 -18.09 -9.29 9.08
CA GLY A 96 -19.22 -9.06 8.17
C GLY A 96 -19.18 -7.73 7.42
N SER A 97 -18.21 -6.85 7.70
CA SER A 97 -17.99 -5.65 6.90
C SER A 97 -17.34 -6.00 5.56
N GLN A 98 -17.62 -5.21 4.52
CA GLN A 98 -17.12 -5.47 3.17
C GLN A 98 -15.76 -4.80 2.95
N ASN A 99 -14.79 -5.57 2.42
CA ASN A 99 -13.52 -5.04 1.95
C ASN A 99 -13.71 -4.37 0.58
N THR A 100 -13.07 -3.23 0.38
CA THR A 100 -13.06 -2.51 -0.90
C THR A 100 -11.65 -2.18 -1.34
N VAL A 101 -11.41 -2.31 -2.65
CA VAL A 101 -10.21 -1.83 -3.33
C VAL A 101 -10.68 -1.18 -4.63
N LYS A 102 -10.20 0.03 -4.90
CA LYS A 102 -10.50 0.78 -6.11
C LYS A 102 -9.19 1.25 -6.73
N SER A 103 -9.10 1.14 -8.06
CA SER A 103 -7.99 1.69 -8.82
C SER A 103 -8.51 2.64 -9.89
N SER A 104 -7.79 3.74 -10.15
CA SER A 104 -8.07 4.70 -11.21
C SER A 104 -6.82 5.18 -11.90
#